data_AF-A0A3B0VBY8-F1
#
_entry.id   AF-A0A3B0VBY8-F1
#
_cell.length_a   1.000
_cell.length_b   1.000
_cell.length_c   1.000
_cell.angle_alpha   90.00
_cell.angle_beta   90.00
_cell.angle_gamma   90.00
#
_symmetry.space_group_name_H-M   'P 1'
#
loop_
_entity.id
_entity.type
_entity.pdbx_description
1 polymer ?
#
loop_
_entity_poly.entity_id
_entity_poly.type
_entity_poly.pdbx_seq_one_letter_code
_entity_poly.pdbx_strand_id
1 'polypeptide(L)'
;MAGEAKAALKDFDKAVDLEPKNAYRYSCRAFIKDYYKDYKGALADYNKAIEIDPEDAITHNNKGVLEEKLGFAEQAQQSFTTSNQIQGVDLDKELAKINVSDYPPITLPKVEPEKLSIISYISVIKTIFSTKKGFNEFINFLSGKKK
;
A
#
# COMPACT_ATOMS: atom_id res chain seq x y z
N MET A 1 -11.09 14.11 -15.00
CA MET A 1 -10.18 13.22 -14.25
C MET A 1 -9.59 13.82 -12.97
N ALA A 2 -8.70 14.82 -12.98
CA ALA A 2 -8.10 15.33 -11.73
C ALA A 2 -9.08 16.07 -10.79
N GLY A 3 -10.16 16.65 -11.32
CA GLY A 3 -11.21 17.30 -10.53
C GLY A 3 -12.14 16.31 -9.82
N GLU A 4 -12.52 15.22 -10.49
CA GLU A 4 -13.36 14.15 -9.92
C GLU A 4 -12.64 13.41 -8.78
N ALA A 5 -11.32 13.25 -8.88
CA ALA A 5 -10.50 12.65 -7.83
C ALA A 5 -10.61 13.35 -6.48
N LYS A 6 -10.59 14.69 -6.51
CA LYS A 6 -10.71 15.51 -5.29
C LYS A 6 -12.13 15.49 -4.72
N ALA A 7 -13.14 15.42 -5.58
CA ALA A 7 -14.53 15.32 -5.16
C ALA A 7 -14.80 13.97 -4.47
N ALA A 8 -14.35 12.86 -5.07
CA ALA A 8 -14.49 11.52 -4.50
C ALA A 8 -13.84 11.42 -3.12
N LEU A 9 -12.57 11.84 -2.99
CA LEU A 9 -11.87 11.83 -1.69
C LEU A 9 -12.60 12.62 -0.61
N LYS A 10 -13.17 13.79 -0.95
CA LYS A 10 -13.92 14.62 -0.01
C LYS A 10 -15.16 13.91 0.53
N ASP A 11 -15.83 13.10 -0.28
CA ASP A 11 -17.00 12.36 0.18
C ASP A 11 -16.61 11.17 1.06
N PHE A 12 -15.47 10.53 0.80
CA PHE A 12 -14.93 9.51 1.72
C PHE A 12 -14.41 10.10 3.04
N ASP A 13 -13.87 11.33 3.03
CA ASP A 13 -13.52 12.04 4.27
C ASP A 13 -14.76 12.29 5.14
N LYS A 14 -15.85 12.79 4.56
CA LYS A 14 -17.11 12.93 5.30
C LYS A 14 -17.64 11.58 5.80
N ALA A 15 -17.47 10.51 5.03
CA ALA A 15 -17.98 9.20 5.43
C ALA A 15 -17.28 8.67 6.70
N VAL A 16 -15.97 8.88 6.84
CA VAL A 16 -15.27 8.53 8.09
C VAL A 16 -15.61 9.48 9.24
N ASP A 17 -15.88 10.75 8.96
CA ASP A 17 -16.30 11.71 10.00
C ASP A 17 -17.69 11.37 10.56
N LEU A 18 -18.60 10.91 9.69
CA LEU A 18 -19.95 10.49 10.07
C LEU A 18 -19.96 9.16 10.83
N GLU A 19 -19.08 8.22 10.46
CA GLU A 19 -19.02 6.89 11.04
C GLU A 19 -17.58 6.54 11.49
N PRO A 20 -17.04 7.21 12.53
CA PRO A 20 -15.62 7.10 12.89
C PRO A 20 -15.22 5.75 13.49
N LYS A 21 -16.19 4.89 13.79
CA LYS A 21 -16.01 3.52 14.31
C LYS A 21 -16.41 2.44 13.29
N ASN A 22 -16.62 2.81 12.03
CA ASN A 22 -16.96 1.86 10.98
C ASN A 22 -15.71 1.54 10.15
N ALA A 23 -15.15 0.33 10.33
CA ALA A 23 -13.95 -0.13 9.64
C ALA A 23 -14.08 -0.02 8.11
N TYR A 24 -15.27 -0.33 7.58
CA TYR A 24 -15.54 -0.28 6.14
C TYR A 24 -15.33 1.11 5.55
N ARG A 25 -15.66 2.19 6.28
CA ARG A 25 -15.42 3.57 5.79
C ARG A 25 -13.95 3.87 5.61
N TYR A 26 -13.11 3.42 6.53
CA TYR A 26 -11.66 3.57 6.42
C TYR A 26 -11.11 2.70 5.29
N SER A 27 -11.54 1.44 5.17
CA SER A 27 -11.11 0.53 4.09
C SER A 27 -11.45 1.09 2.69
N CYS A 28 -12.67 1.60 2.50
CA CYS A 28 -13.05 2.25 1.23
C CYS A 28 -12.22 3.51 0.95
N ARG A 29 -11.99 4.36 1.95
CA ARG A 29 -11.15 5.56 1.77
C ARG A 29 -9.72 5.18 1.43
N ALA A 30 -9.19 4.12 2.05
CA ALA A 30 -7.86 3.60 1.76
C ALA A 30 -7.72 3.17 0.30
N PHE A 31 -8.68 2.39 -0.22
CA PHE A 31 -8.72 1.97 -1.61
C PHE A 31 -8.69 3.16 -2.58
N ILE A 32 -9.47 4.20 -2.30
CA ILE A 32 -9.55 5.40 -3.13
C ILE A 32 -8.25 6.22 -3.04
N LYS A 33 -7.64 6.33 -1.86
CA LYS A 33 -6.33 6.95 -1.69
C LYS A 33 -5.24 6.20 -2.45
N ASP A 34 -5.25 4.87 -2.43
CA ASP A 34 -4.32 4.06 -3.23
C ASP A 34 -4.51 4.32 -4.73
N TYR A 35 -5.76 4.33 -5.21
CA TYR A 35 -6.07 4.65 -6.61
C TYR A 35 -5.50 6.02 -7.03
N TYR A 36 -5.58 7.01 -6.15
CA TYR A 36 -5.01 8.35 -6.37
C TYR A 36 -3.56 8.52 -5.90
N LYS A 37 -2.86 7.41 -5.61
CA LYS A 37 -1.44 7.35 -5.26
C LYS A 37 -1.05 8.02 -3.95
N ASP A 38 -2.01 8.29 -3.06
CA ASP A 38 -1.75 8.61 -1.66
C ASP A 38 -1.53 7.31 -0.87
N TYR A 39 -0.44 6.62 -1.16
CA TYR A 39 -0.14 5.31 -0.57
C TYR A 39 0.05 5.38 0.95
N LYS A 40 0.61 6.49 1.45
CA LYS A 40 0.81 6.70 2.88
C LYS A 40 -0.54 6.87 3.59
N GLY A 41 -1.43 7.68 3.04
CA GLY A 41 -2.77 7.85 3.57
C GLY A 41 -3.61 6.57 3.47
N ALA A 42 -3.45 5.82 2.37
CA ALA A 42 -4.11 4.53 2.19
C ALA A 42 -3.66 3.50 3.24
N LEU A 43 -2.36 3.35 3.46
CA LEU A 43 -1.83 2.42 4.48
C LEU A 43 -2.30 2.79 5.89
N ALA A 44 -2.36 4.09 6.21
CA ALA A 44 -2.88 4.57 7.48
C ALA A 44 -4.37 4.22 7.68
N ASP A 45 -5.18 4.39 6.64
CA ASP A 45 -6.61 4.05 6.68
C ASP A 45 -6.85 2.54 6.75
N TYR A 46 -6.10 1.71 5.99
CA TYR A 46 -6.18 0.26 6.13
C TYR A 46 -5.81 -0.21 7.54
N ASN A 47 -4.74 0.34 8.13
CA ASN A 47 -4.38 0.02 9.51
C ASN A 47 -5.48 0.45 10.50
N LYS A 48 -6.13 1.60 10.26
CA LYS A 48 -7.25 2.03 11.12
C LYS A 48 -8.47 1.13 10.97
N ALA A 49 -8.78 0.68 9.76
CA ALA A 49 -9.85 -0.27 9.51
C ALA A 49 -9.60 -1.59 10.27
N ILE A 50 -8.38 -2.13 10.20
CA ILE A 50 -7.97 -3.36 10.92
C ILE A 50 -7.99 -3.17 12.44
N GLU A 51 -7.64 -1.98 12.95
CA GLU A 51 -7.74 -1.67 14.38
C GLU A 51 -9.20 -1.72 14.87
N ILE A 52 -10.14 -1.31 14.03
CA ILE A 52 -11.57 -1.30 14.35
C ILE A 52 -12.19 -2.69 14.18
N ASP A 53 -11.87 -3.38 13.09
CA ASP A 53 -12.33 -4.73 12.77
C ASP A 53 -11.16 -5.60 12.30
N PRO A 54 -10.53 -6.35 13.22
CA PRO A 54 -9.38 -7.19 12.88
C PRO A 54 -9.76 -8.42 12.05
N GLU A 55 -11.04 -8.80 11.99
CA GLU A 55 -11.56 -9.98 11.29
C GLU A 55 -12.05 -9.66 9.87
N ASP A 56 -11.80 -8.44 9.36
CA ASP A 56 -12.10 -8.11 7.96
C ASP A 56 -10.99 -8.61 7.03
N ALA A 57 -11.15 -9.84 6.55
CA ALA A 57 -10.24 -10.46 5.56
C ALA A 57 -10.00 -9.59 4.32
N ILE A 58 -11.04 -8.89 3.82
CA ILE A 58 -10.92 -8.08 2.60
C ILE A 58 -9.96 -6.91 2.84
N THR A 59 -10.04 -6.29 4.01
CA THR A 59 -9.14 -5.19 4.39
C THR A 59 -7.69 -5.66 4.52
N HIS A 60 -7.44 -6.83 5.11
CA HIS A 60 -6.10 -7.44 5.14
C HIS A 60 -5.57 -7.73 3.72
N ASN A 61 -6.40 -8.31 2.85
CA ASN A 61 -6.01 -8.59 1.47
C ASN A 61 -5.66 -7.30 0.70
N ASN A 62 -6.51 -6.28 0.81
CA ASN A 62 -6.30 -5.00 0.12
C ASN A 62 -5.04 -4.27 0.63
N LYS A 63 -4.75 -4.37 1.94
CA LYS A 63 -3.50 -3.88 2.52
C LYS A 63 -2.30 -4.64 1.95
N GLY A 64 -2.37 -5.97 1.84
CA GLY A 64 -1.32 -6.78 1.24
C GLY A 64 -0.99 -6.37 -0.20
N VAL A 65 -2.01 -6.10 -1.02
CA VAL A 65 -1.83 -5.60 -2.40
C VAL A 65 -1.12 -4.24 -2.42
N LEU A 66 -1.47 -3.33 -1.50
CA LEU A 66 -0.79 -2.05 -1.37
C LEU A 66 0.68 -2.22 -0.92
N GLU A 67 0.93 -3.15 0.00
CA GLU A 67 2.28 -3.47 0.48
C GLU A 67 3.17 -4.03 -0.63
N GLU A 68 2.66 -4.93 -1.48
CA GLU A 68 3.39 -5.40 -2.67
C GLU A 68 3.73 -4.26 -3.62
N LYS A 69 2.75 -3.39 -3.89
CA LYS A 69 2.94 -2.20 -4.74
C LYS A 69 4.03 -1.26 -4.22
N LEU A 70 4.26 -1.26 -2.89
CA LEU A 70 5.30 -0.49 -2.22
C LEU A 70 6.63 -1.25 -2.04
N GLY A 71 6.68 -2.54 -2.41
CA GLY A 71 7.85 -3.40 -2.25
C GLY A 71 8.03 -3.99 -0.86
N PHE A 72 6.99 -3.98 -0.02
CA PHE A 72 6.99 -4.52 1.34
C PHE A 72 6.56 -5.99 1.33
N ALA A 73 7.40 -6.85 0.74
CA ALA A 73 7.06 -8.25 0.45
C ALA A 73 6.73 -9.08 1.71
N GLU A 74 7.49 -8.93 2.80
CA GLU A 74 7.23 -9.67 4.04
C GLU A 74 5.90 -9.26 4.69
N GLN A 75 5.62 -7.97 4.73
CA GLN A 75 4.37 -7.43 5.27
C GLN A 75 3.18 -7.87 4.42
N ALA A 76 3.30 -7.82 3.10
CA ALA A 76 2.27 -8.29 2.19
C ALA A 76 1.94 -9.76 2.43
N GLN A 77 2.96 -10.63 2.54
CA GLN A 77 2.78 -12.04 2.84
C GLN A 77 2.02 -12.24 4.16
N GLN A 78 2.36 -11.47 5.19
CA GLN A 78 1.68 -11.53 6.48
C GLN A 78 0.21 -11.10 6.37
N SER A 79 -0.06 -10.00 5.67
CA SER A 79 -1.42 -9.49 5.41
C SER A 79 -2.27 -10.53 4.66
N PHE A 80 -1.74 -11.15 3.61
CA PHE A 80 -2.45 -12.21 2.87
C PHE A 80 -2.67 -13.45 3.74
N THR A 81 -1.66 -13.89 4.48
CA THR A 81 -1.78 -15.04 5.38
C THR A 81 -2.90 -14.84 6.39
N THR A 82 -2.96 -13.64 6.97
CA THR A 82 -4.00 -13.27 7.93
C THR A 82 -5.38 -13.29 7.28
N SER A 83 -5.54 -12.70 6.08
CA SER A 83 -6.79 -12.76 5.32
C SER A 83 -7.26 -14.20 5.09
N ASN A 84 -6.35 -15.09 4.69
CA ASN A 84 -6.68 -16.49 4.42
C ASN A 84 -7.08 -17.23 5.70
N GLN A 85 -6.37 -17.00 6.81
CA GLN A 85 -6.70 -17.57 8.11
C GLN A 85 -8.10 -17.16 8.58
N ILE A 86 -8.46 -15.87 8.46
CA ILE A 86 -9.80 -15.35 8.78
C ILE A 86 -10.87 -16.07 7.94
N GLN A 87 -10.59 -16.30 6.66
CA GLN A 87 -11.50 -17.02 5.75
C GLN A 87 -11.53 -18.54 5.97
N GLY A 88 -10.73 -19.08 6.90
CA GLY A 88 -10.59 -20.51 7.13
C GLY A 88 -9.87 -21.25 6.01
N VAL A 89 -9.12 -20.53 5.17
CA VAL A 89 -8.30 -21.09 4.09
C VAL A 89 -6.89 -21.35 4.63
N ASP A 90 -6.54 -22.63 4.73
CA ASP A 90 -5.18 -23.08 5.03
C ASP A 90 -4.42 -23.28 3.71
N LEU A 91 -3.66 -22.25 3.29
CA LEU A 91 -2.90 -22.35 2.04
C LEU A 91 -1.88 -23.48 2.04
N ASP A 92 -1.25 -23.79 3.16
CA ASP A 92 -0.24 -24.87 3.19
C ASP A 92 -0.90 -26.21 2.89
N LYS A 93 -2.10 -26.42 3.44
CA LYS A 93 -2.91 -27.61 3.15
C LYS A 93 -3.43 -27.64 1.73
N GLU A 94 -3.85 -26.50 1.16
CA GLU A 94 -4.29 -26.43 -0.23
C GLU A 94 -3.13 -26.65 -1.21
N LEU A 95 -1.97 -26.04 -0.96
CA LEU A 95 -0.76 -26.20 -1.75
C LEU A 95 -0.23 -27.64 -1.71
N ALA A 96 -0.34 -28.33 -0.57
CA ALA A 96 0.04 -29.73 -0.45
C ALA A 96 -0.78 -30.69 -1.34
N LYS A 97 -1.97 -30.27 -1.80
CA LYS A 97 -2.79 -31.04 -2.75
C LYS A 97 -2.32 -30.84 -4.20
N ILE A 98 -1.54 -29.81 -4.46
CA ILE A 98 -1.09 -29.45 -5.81
C ILE A 98 0.21 -30.20 -6.08
N ASN A 99 0.21 -31.01 -7.14
CA ASN A 99 1.46 -31.53 -7.66
C ASN A 99 2.11 -30.47 -8.54
N VAL A 100 3.11 -29.78 -7.99
CA VAL A 100 3.80 -28.67 -8.67
C VAL A 100 4.40 -29.10 -10.02
N SER A 101 4.70 -30.40 -10.21
CA SER A 101 5.19 -30.92 -11.49
C SER A 101 4.17 -30.88 -12.63
N ASP A 102 2.88 -30.80 -12.31
CA ASP A 102 1.81 -30.78 -13.30
C ASP A 102 1.69 -29.41 -13.99
N TYR A 103 2.33 -28.39 -13.42
CA TYR A 103 2.36 -27.05 -13.95
C TYR A 103 3.76 -26.74 -14.48
N PRO A 104 3.89 -26.31 -15.75
CA PRO A 104 5.19 -25.89 -16.27
C PRO A 104 5.71 -24.72 -15.42
N PRO A 105 7.03 -24.65 -15.16
CA PRO A 105 7.61 -23.56 -14.40
C PRO A 105 7.19 -22.22 -15.01
N ILE A 106 6.61 -21.34 -14.20
CA ILE A 106 6.27 -19.99 -14.64
C ILE A 106 7.59 -19.26 -14.87
N THR A 107 7.95 -19.05 -16.14
CA THR A 107 9.03 -18.14 -16.50
C THR A 107 8.51 -16.72 -16.37
N LEU A 108 8.65 -16.13 -15.19
CA LEU A 108 8.46 -14.69 -15.04
C LEU A 108 9.48 -13.98 -15.95
N PRO A 109 9.06 -12.97 -16.73
CA PRO A 109 10.02 -12.13 -17.42
C PRO A 109 10.98 -11.58 -16.36
N LYS A 110 12.29 -11.76 -16.59
CA LYS A 110 13.31 -11.19 -15.72
C LYS A 110 13.19 -9.67 -15.83
N VAL A 111 12.42 -9.07 -14.92
CA VAL A 111 12.36 -7.61 -14.77
C VAL A 111 13.70 -7.22 -14.17
N GLU A 112 14.66 -6.89 -15.01
CA GLU A 112 15.87 -6.24 -14.52
C GLU A 112 15.44 -4.89 -13.95
N PRO A 113 15.67 -4.61 -12.65
CA PRO A 113 15.34 -3.31 -12.10
C PRO A 113 16.07 -2.27 -12.95
N GLU A 114 15.35 -1.24 -13.43
CA GLU A 114 15.98 -0.12 -14.10
C GLU A 114 17.07 0.43 -13.18
N LYS A 115 18.33 0.21 -13.55
CA LYS A 115 19.45 0.74 -12.78
C LYS A 115 19.38 2.25 -12.89
N LEU A 116 19.08 2.91 -11.77
CA LEU A 116 19.25 4.35 -11.64
C LEU A 116 20.68 4.69 -12.07
N SER A 117 20.83 5.43 -13.17
CA SER A 117 22.15 5.92 -13.57
C SER A 117 22.72 6.80 -12.46
N ILE A 118 24.03 6.71 -12.24
CA ILE A 118 24.76 7.59 -11.31
C ILE A 118 24.47 9.06 -11.63
N ILE A 119 24.28 9.39 -12.92
CA ILE A 119 23.91 10.73 -13.37
C ILE A 119 22.49 11.09 -12.88
N SER A 120 21.54 10.17 -12.97
CA SER A 120 20.18 10.35 -12.46
C SER A 120 20.18 10.56 -10.95
N TYR A 121 20.97 9.77 -10.22
CA TYR A 121 21.12 9.89 -8.76
C TYR A 121 21.71 11.26 -8.37
N ILE A 122 22.79 11.68 -9.02
CA ILE A 122 23.40 12.99 -8.79
C ILE A 122 22.43 14.13 -9.17
N SER A 123 21.65 13.97 -10.23
CA SER A 123 20.63 14.96 -10.64
C SER A 123 19.54 15.13 -9.57
N VAL A 124 19.05 14.03 -8.99
CA VAL A 124 18.07 14.06 -7.89
C VAL A 124 18.68 14.75 -6.66
N ILE A 125 19.89 14.36 -6.25
CA ILE A 125 20.58 15.00 -5.12
C ILE A 125 20.76 16.50 -5.37
N LYS A 126 21.24 16.87 -6.56
CA LYS A 126 21.44 18.28 -6.93
C LYS A 126 20.12 19.05 -6.84
N THR A 127 18.99 18.45 -7.19
CA THR A 127 17.66 19.09 -7.12
C THR A 127 17.20 19.32 -5.69
N ILE A 128 17.53 18.41 -4.77
CA ILE A 128 17.25 18.58 -3.34
C ILE A 128 17.98 19.80 -2.79
N PHE A 129 19.25 19.98 -3.14
CA PHE A 129 20.08 21.09 -2.62
C PHE A 129 20.04 22.38 -3.46
N SER A 130 19.50 22.35 -4.68
CA SER A 130 19.41 23.53 -5.55
C SER A 130 18.14 24.35 -5.36
N THR A 131 17.13 23.82 -4.67
CA THR A 131 15.85 24.51 -4.44
C THR A 131 15.59 24.70 -2.95
N LYS A 132 15.11 25.90 -2.55
CA LYS A 132 14.68 26.15 -1.16
C LYS A 132 13.61 25.14 -0.70
N LYS A 133 12.70 24.76 -1.61
CA LYS A 133 11.65 23.77 -1.32
C LYS A 133 12.24 22.38 -1.06
N GLY A 134 13.10 21.88 -1.96
CA GLY A 134 13.74 20.56 -1.81
C GLY A 134 14.58 20.47 -0.53
N PHE A 135 15.33 21.53 -0.21
CA PHE A 135 16.12 21.58 1.01
C PHE A 135 15.25 21.59 2.26
N ASN A 136 14.16 22.36 2.26
CA ASN A 136 13.21 22.39 3.38
C ASN A 136 12.51 21.04 3.57
N GLU A 137 12.14 20.34 2.49
CA GLU A 137 11.58 18.98 2.55
C GLU A 137 12.59 17.97 3.14
N PHE A 138 13.86 18.06 2.75
CA PHE A 138 14.94 17.24 3.30
C PHE A 138 15.18 17.48 4.80
N ILE A 139 15.23 18.74 5.24
CA ILE A 139 15.38 19.07 6.67
C ILE A 139 14.15 18.62 7.48
N ASN A 140 12.95 18.77 6.94
CA ASN A 140 11.73 18.29 7.60
C ASN A 140 11.74 16.77 7.77
N PHE A 141 12.19 16.03 6.74
CA PHE A 141 12.39 14.59 6.81
C PHE A 141 13.37 14.20 7.93
N LEU A 142 14.55 14.83 8.00
CA LEU A 142 15.53 14.55 9.05
C LEU A 142 15.04 14.92 10.46
N SER A 143 14.24 15.98 10.58
CA SER A 143 13.72 16.44 11.87
C SER A 143 12.55 15.61 12.42
N GLY A 144 12.05 14.62 11.66
CA GLY A 144 10.90 13.80 12.04
C GLY A 144 9.58 14.57 12.18
N LYS A 145 9.54 15.86 11.81
CA LYS A 145 8.31 16.68 11.83
C LYS A 145 7.38 16.20 10.73
N LYS A 146 6.43 15.32 11.09
CA LYS A 146 5.25 15.03 10.28
C LYS A 146 4.48 16.35 10.09
N LYS A 147 4.18 16.70 8.84
CA LYS A 147 3.06 17.61 8.54
C LYS A 147 1.76 16.97 9.00
#